data_AF-A0A955FG67-F1
#
_entry.id   AF-A0A955FG67-F1
#
_cell.length_a   1.000
_cell.length_b   1.000
_cell.length_c   1.000
_cell.angle_alpha   90.00
_cell.angle_beta   90.00
_cell.angle_gamma   90.00
#
_symmetry.space_group_name_H-M   'P 1'
#
loop_
_entity.id
_entity.type
_entity.pdbx_description
1 polymer ?
#
loop_
_entity_poly.entity_id
_entity_poly.type
_entity_poly.pdbx_seq_one_letter_code
_entity_poly.pdbx_strand_id
1 'polypeptide(L)'
;MSRDIFFNGTNLNTITNFEVTHIYANVTPSIELAKSRYGFADGSAIQKHSYDNKIITVKGRTIGDRNKFDVARAELEALFYNQLGKKLQYEDNSELVDYTATLNSLNFAEPQGGHSEVV
;
A
#
# COMPACT_ATOMS: atom_id res chain seq x y z
N MET A 1 8.69 -8.02 -16.41
CA MET A 1 9.36 -8.23 -15.11
C MET A 1 8.28 -8.66 -14.13
N SER A 2 8.47 -9.81 -13.47
CA SER A 2 7.60 -10.24 -12.37
C SER A 2 7.68 -9.20 -11.26
N ARG A 3 6.54 -8.69 -10.80
CA ARG A 3 6.48 -7.72 -9.69
C ARG A 3 6.10 -8.49 -8.44
N ASP A 4 7.06 -9.26 -7.92
CA ASP A 4 6.85 -10.04 -6.71
C ASP A 4 6.84 -9.12 -5.49
N ILE A 5 5.78 -9.28 -4.70
CA ILE A 5 5.57 -8.53 -3.47
C ILE A 5 5.09 -9.49 -2.40
N PHE A 6 5.73 -9.43 -1.24
CA PHE A 6 5.53 -10.34 -0.14
C PHE A 6 4.97 -9.56 1.04
N PHE A 7 3.85 -10.01 1.58
CA PHE A 7 3.30 -9.50 2.82
C PHE A 7 3.32 -10.60 3.88
N ASN A 8 4.01 -10.33 4.99
CA ASN A 8 4.23 -11.28 6.08
C ASN A 8 4.76 -12.65 5.62
N GLY A 9 5.62 -12.66 4.59
CA GLY A 9 6.20 -13.87 3.99
C GLY A 9 5.36 -14.52 2.88
N THR A 10 4.11 -14.09 2.66
CA THR A 10 3.26 -14.59 1.58
C THR A 10 3.43 -13.75 0.32
N ASN A 11 3.75 -14.38 -0.82
CA ASN A 11 3.77 -13.69 -2.12
C ASN A 11 2.35 -13.41 -2.59
N LEU A 12 2.00 -12.16 -2.89
CA LEU A 12 0.66 -11.81 -3.37
C LEU A 12 0.33 -12.45 -4.74
N ASN A 13 1.33 -12.77 -5.56
CA ASN A 13 1.12 -13.50 -6.82
C ASN A 13 0.77 -14.99 -6.64
N THR A 14 0.83 -15.51 -5.40
CA THR A 14 0.37 -16.88 -5.09
C THR A 14 -1.11 -16.95 -4.70
N ILE A 15 -1.78 -15.80 -4.56
CA ILE A 15 -3.22 -15.74 -4.30
C ILE A 15 -3.97 -16.29 -5.51
N THR A 16 -4.95 -17.15 -5.24
CA THR A 16 -5.67 -17.86 -6.28
C THR A 16 -6.42 -16.89 -7.19
N ASN A 17 -6.25 -17.02 -8.51
CA ASN A 17 -6.89 -16.16 -9.51
C ASN A 17 -6.57 -14.66 -9.37
N PHE A 18 -5.42 -14.29 -8.81
CA PHE A 18 -5.01 -12.90 -8.65
C PHE A 18 -3.58 -12.68 -9.18
N GLU A 19 -3.36 -11.52 -9.79
CA GLU A 19 -2.05 -11.11 -10.29
C GLU A 19 -1.79 -9.66 -9.90
N VAL A 20 -0.61 -9.39 -9.34
CA VAL A 20 -0.14 -8.03 -9.09
C VAL A 20 0.26 -7.39 -10.40
N THR A 21 -0.39 -6.27 -10.72
CA THR A 21 -0.11 -5.53 -11.95
C THR A 21 0.85 -4.39 -11.70
N HIS A 22 0.72 -3.64 -10.60
CA HIS A 22 1.52 -2.44 -10.33
C HIS A 22 1.80 -2.26 -8.84
N ILE A 23 2.98 -1.71 -8.53
CA ILE A 23 3.37 -1.26 -7.19
C ILE A 23 3.76 0.21 -7.33
N TYR A 24 3.06 1.08 -6.60
CA TYR A 24 3.34 2.50 -6.53
C TYR A 24 3.94 2.82 -5.16
N ALA A 25 5.26 2.94 -5.12
CA ALA A 25 6.01 3.21 -3.89
C ALA A 25 6.96 4.42 -3.98
N ASN A 26 7.04 5.08 -5.13
CA ASN A 26 7.96 6.20 -5.37
C ASN A 26 7.46 7.56 -4.87
N VAL A 27 6.51 7.57 -3.93
CA VAL A 27 6.06 8.82 -3.31
C VAL A 27 6.98 9.10 -2.12
N THR A 28 7.81 10.14 -2.26
CA THR A 28 8.57 10.69 -1.13
C THR A 28 7.59 11.11 -0.04
N PRO A 29 7.80 10.70 1.23
CA PRO A 29 6.94 11.13 2.32
C PRO A 29 6.95 12.65 2.43
N SER A 30 5.78 13.24 2.63
CA SER A 30 5.63 14.67 2.91
C SER A 30 6.33 15.02 4.22
N ILE A 31 6.89 16.23 4.27
CA ILE A 31 7.50 16.79 5.47
C ILE A 31 6.52 17.80 6.06
N GLU A 32 6.03 17.53 7.27
CA GLU A 32 5.31 18.53 8.03
C GLU A 32 6.30 19.49 8.69
N LEU A 33 6.18 20.79 8.38
CA LEU A 33 7.01 21.86 8.93
C LEU A 33 6.18 22.80 9.79
N ALA A 34 6.40 22.79 11.10
CA ALA A 34 5.87 23.80 12.00
C ALA A 34 6.80 25.02 12.02
N LYS A 35 6.30 26.19 11.59
CA LYS A 35 7.04 27.45 11.57
C LYS A 35 6.47 28.43 12.60
N SER A 36 7.33 29.03 13.40
CA SER A 36 6.97 30.17 14.26
C SER A 36 7.57 31.45 13.72
N ARG A 37 6.78 32.52 13.66
CA ARG A 37 7.29 33.88 13.43
C ARG A 37 7.51 34.56 14.77
N TYR A 38 8.69 35.13 14.96
CA TYR A 38 8.92 36.11 16.01
C TYR A 38 8.52 37.48 15.45
N GLY A 39 7.73 38.25 16.20
CA GLY A 39 7.40 39.61 15.82
C GLY A 39 8.66 40.45 15.65
N PHE A 40 8.72 41.28 14.60
CA PHE A 40 9.81 42.20 14.29
C PHE A 40 11.14 41.58 13.83
N ALA A 41 11.15 40.33 13.37
CA ALA A 41 12.32 39.71 12.74
C ALA A 41 11.99 39.15 11.35
N ASP A 42 12.88 39.35 10.38
CA ASP A 42 12.77 38.72 9.06
C ASP A 42 13.12 37.24 9.15
N GLY A 43 12.20 36.39 8.72
CA GLY A 43 12.37 34.93 8.68
C GLY A 43 11.43 34.16 9.61
N SER A 44 11.62 32.84 9.67
CA SER A 44 10.86 31.95 10.56
C SER A 44 11.73 30.76 10.94
N ALA A 45 11.73 30.41 12.22
CA ALA A 45 12.43 29.22 12.70
C ALA A 45 11.56 27.98 12.44
N ILE A 46 12.16 26.91 11.90
CA ILE A 46 11.55 25.58 11.83
C ILE A 46 11.69 24.98 13.23
N GLN A 47 10.55 24.74 13.90
CA GLN A 47 10.56 24.20 15.25
C GLN A 47 10.43 22.68 15.29
N LYS A 48 9.80 22.09 14.28
CA LYS A 48 9.57 20.65 14.19
C LYS A 48 9.60 20.21 12.74
N HIS A 49 10.22 19.06 12.49
CA HIS A 49 10.13 18.33 11.24
C HIS A 49 9.65 16.91 11.57
N SER A 50 8.63 16.44 10.88
CA SER A 50 8.17 15.05 10.92
C SER A 50 8.01 14.56 9.49
N TYR A 51 8.38 13.31 9.25
CA TYR A 51 8.04 12.62 8.01
C TYR A 51 6.70 11.93 8.20
N ASP A 52 5.78 12.10 7.26
CA ASP A 52 4.53 11.36 7.26
C ASP A 52 4.75 9.88 6.93
N ASN A 53 3.73 9.07 7.24
CA ASN A 53 3.72 7.66 6.85
C ASN A 53 3.79 7.53 5.32
N LYS A 54 4.71 6.68 4.84
CA LYS A 54 4.78 6.32 3.42
C LYS A 54 3.61 5.39 3.06
N ILE A 55 2.79 5.80 2.08
CA ILE A 55 1.71 4.96 1.55
C ILE A 55 2.24 4.22 0.31
N ILE A 56 2.17 2.88 0.35
CA ILE A 56 2.49 2.02 -0.79
C ILE A 56 1.17 1.51 -1.37
N THR A 57 0.89 1.81 -2.63
CA THR A 57 -0.31 1.32 -3.30
C THR A 57 0.03 0.15 -4.21
N VAL A 58 -0.62 -0.99 -3.97
CA VAL A 58 -0.50 -2.18 -4.82
C VAL A 58 -1.79 -2.33 -5.61
N LYS A 59 -1.68 -2.46 -6.94
CA LYS A 59 -2.82 -2.77 -7.82
C LYS A 59 -2.65 -4.15 -8.40
N GLY A 60 -3.71 -4.94 -8.36
CA GLY A 60 -3.79 -6.23 -9.03
C GLY A 60 -5.06 -6.37 -9.84
N ARG A 61 -5.16 -7.50 -10.53
CA ARG A 61 -6.36 -7.92 -11.25
C ARG A 61 -6.72 -9.35 -10.86
N THR A 62 -8.01 -9.64 -10.79
CA THR A 62 -8.48 -11.02 -10.71
C THR A 62 -8.57 -11.62 -12.11
N ILE A 63 -8.34 -12.92 -12.20
CA ILE A 63 -8.31 -13.68 -13.45
C ILE A 63 -9.49 -14.66 -13.45
N GLY A 64 -10.54 -14.33 -14.19
CA GLY A 64 -11.67 -15.23 -14.42
C GLY A 64 -13.04 -14.62 -14.20
N ASP A 65 -13.98 -15.46 -13.78
CA ASP A 65 -15.37 -15.10 -13.54
C ASP A 65 -15.62 -14.65 -12.09
N ARG A 66 -16.88 -14.33 -11.76
CA ARG A 66 -17.27 -13.82 -10.45
C ARG A 66 -16.91 -14.76 -9.30
N ASN A 67 -17.11 -16.07 -9.47
CA ASN A 67 -16.77 -17.06 -8.43
C ASN A 67 -15.26 -17.02 -8.13
N LYS A 68 -14.42 -16.87 -9.15
CA LYS A 68 -12.97 -16.72 -8.97
C LYS A 68 -12.58 -15.41 -8.31
N PHE A 69 -13.31 -14.32 -8.60
CA PHE A 69 -13.15 -13.05 -7.90
C PHE A 69 -13.46 -13.18 -6.40
N ASP A 70 -14.57 -13.82 -6.04
CA ASP A 70 -14.98 -13.99 -4.63
C ASP A 70 -13.94 -14.81 -3.84
N VAL A 71 -13.37 -15.85 -4.46
CA VAL A 71 -12.27 -16.63 -3.87
C VAL A 71 -11.03 -15.76 -3.65
N ALA A 72 -10.59 -15.00 -4.67
CA ALA A 72 -9.43 -14.13 -4.57
C ALA A 72 -9.63 -13.03 -3.49
N ARG A 73 -10.84 -12.45 -3.42
CA ARG A 73 -11.23 -11.48 -2.41
C ARG A 73 -11.12 -12.06 -1.01
N ALA A 74 -11.69 -13.23 -0.76
CA ALA A 74 -11.65 -13.88 0.55
C ALA A 74 -10.22 -14.20 1.01
N GLU A 75 -9.37 -14.67 0.10
CA GLU A 75 -7.94 -14.91 0.41
C GLU A 75 -7.18 -13.62 0.75
N LEU A 76 -7.44 -12.53 0.01
CA LEU A 76 -6.82 -11.22 0.29
C LEU A 76 -7.29 -10.65 1.62
N GLU A 77 -8.60 -10.68 1.90
CA GLU A 77 -9.15 -10.25 3.18
C GLU A 77 -8.53 -11.05 4.34
N ALA A 78 -8.46 -12.38 4.22
CA ALA A 78 -7.85 -13.24 5.22
C ALA A 78 -6.35 -12.95 5.44
N LEU A 79 -5.61 -12.64 4.38
CA LEU A 79 -4.19 -12.29 4.46
C LEU A 79 -3.96 -11.01 5.27
N PHE A 80 -4.80 -9.98 5.05
CA PHE A 80 -4.64 -8.68 5.70
C PHE A 80 -5.40 -8.52 7.03
N TYR A 81 -6.31 -9.44 7.35
CA TYR A 81 -7.15 -9.37 8.54
C TYR A 81 -6.34 -9.21 9.84
N ASN A 82 -6.60 -8.13 10.57
CA ASN A 82 -5.97 -7.79 11.87
C ASN A 82 -4.43 -7.80 11.87
N GLN A 83 -3.80 -7.56 10.72
CA GLN A 83 -2.34 -7.56 10.61
C GLN A 83 -1.78 -6.15 10.79
N LEU A 84 -1.30 -5.85 11.99
CA LEU A 84 -0.58 -4.61 12.31
C LEU A 84 0.94 -4.82 12.22
N GLY A 85 1.63 -3.87 11.57
CA GLY A 85 3.09 -3.79 11.58
C GLY A 85 3.80 -5.04 11.04
N LYS A 86 3.36 -5.56 9.91
CA LYS A 86 3.95 -6.76 9.28
C LYS A 86 5.00 -6.41 8.25
N LYS A 87 5.86 -7.37 7.94
CA LYS A 87 6.89 -7.21 6.93
C LYS A 87 6.26 -7.12 5.55
N LEU A 88 6.58 -6.07 4.79
CA LEU A 88 6.26 -5.92 3.38
C LEU A 88 7.58 -5.88 2.61
N GLN A 89 7.71 -6.67 1.57
CA GLN A 89 8.96 -6.81 0.82
C GLN A 89 8.67 -6.86 -0.68
N TYR A 90 9.38 -6.07 -1.48
CA TYR A 90 9.27 -6.07 -2.94
C TYR A 90 10.55 -5.54 -3.57
N GLU A 91 10.73 -5.80 -4.86
CA GLU A 91 11.84 -5.27 -5.64
C GLU A 91 11.52 -3.86 -6.16
N ASP A 92 12.35 -2.88 -5.76
CA ASP A 92 12.28 -1.49 -6.21
C ASP A 92 13.59 -1.15 -6.95
N ASN A 93 13.50 -0.81 -8.24
CA ASN A 93 14.67 -0.49 -9.08
C ASN A 93 15.83 -1.52 -9.02
N SER A 94 15.50 -2.82 -8.94
CA SER A 94 16.46 -3.95 -8.80
C SER A 94 17.09 -4.12 -7.42
N GLU A 95 16.61 -3.40 -6.41
CA GLU A 95 16.98 -3.61 -5.01
C GLU A 95 15.79 -4.19 -4.24
N LEU A 96 16.09 -5.15 -3.38
CA LEU A 96 15.10 -5.75 -2.49
C LEU A 96 14.91 -4.82 -1.29
N VAL A 97 13.70 -4.29 -1.14
CA VAL A 97 13.38 -3.35 -0.06
C VAL A 97 12.45 -4.00 0.95
N ASP A 98 12.76 -3.80 2.23
CA ASP A 98 11.98 -4.28 3.36
C ASP A 98 11.30 -3.10 4.09
N TYR A 99 10.00 -3.21 4.32
CA TYR A 99 9.19 -2.26 5.08
C TYR A 99 8.45 -2.96 6.21
N THR A 100 8.13 -2.20 7.25
CA THR A 100 7.09 -2.56 8.21
C THR A 100 5.83 -1.81 7.82
N ALA A 101 4.78 -2.53 7.44
CA ALA A 101 3.55 -1.96 6.91
C ALA A 101 2.31 -2.51 7.63
N THR A 102 1.28 -1.68 7.67
CA THR A 102 -0.07 -2.03 8.10
C THR A 102 -1.00 -1.78 6.93
N LEU A 103 -1.98 -2.65 6.71
CA LEU A 103 -3.00 -2.39 5.69
C LEU A 103 -3.76 -1.10 6.06
N ASN A 104 -3.80 -0.15 5.13
CA ASN A 104 -4.58 1.08 5.29
C ASN A 104 -6.01 0.92 4.75
N SER A 105 -6.17 0.30 3.57
CA SER A 105 -7.45 0.09 2.91
C SER A 105 -7.33 -1.00 1.86
N LEU A 106 -8.36 -1.84 1.70
CA LEU A 106 -8.46 -2.82 0.63
C LEU A 106 -9.68 -2.50 -0.25
N ASN A 107 -9.43 -2.14 -1.52
CA ASN A 107 -10.48 -1.72 -2.44
C ASN A 107 -10.62 -2.73 -3.59
N PHE A 108 -11.86 -3.16 -3.85
CA PHE A 108 -12.19 -4.01 -4.99
C PHE A 108 -13.08 -3.26 -5.98
N ALA A 109 -12.78 -3.40 -7.28
CA ALA A 109 -13.57 -2.82 -8.35
C ALA A 109 -13.98 -3.89 -9.36
N GLU A 110 -15.29 -4.07 -9.56
CA GLU A 110 -15.82 -5.01 -10.54
C GLU A 110 -16.09 -4.33 -11.89
N PRO A 111 -15.72 -4.96 -13.03
CA PRO A 111 -15.88 -4.35 -14.35
C PRO A 111 -17.34 -4.15 -14.80
N GLN A 112 -18.34 -4.71 -14.10
CA GLN A 112 -19.76 -4.58 -14.45
C GLN A 112 -20.57 -3.65 -13.52
N GLY A 113 -19.93 -2.76 -12.76
CA GLY A 113 -20.65 -1.79 -11.92
C GLY A 113 -21.31 -2.41 -10.68
N GLY A 114 -20.82 -3.57 -10.23
CA GLY A 114 -21.22 -4.19 -8.98
C GLY A 114 -20.55 -3.54 -7.76
N HIS A 115 -21.24 -3.68 -6.62
CA HIS A 115 -21.01 -3.04 -5.33
C HIS A 115 -19.52 -2.90 -4.94
N SER A 116 -19.02 -1.66 -4.92
CA SER A 116 -17.71 -1.33 -4.34
C SER A 116 -17.86 -1.32 -2.82
N GLU A 117 -17.45 -2.40 -2.17
CA GLU A 117 -17.33 -2.45 -0.71
C GLU A 117 -15.89 -2.04 -0.36
N VAL A 118 -15.75 -0.93 0.38
CA VAL A 118 -14.46 -0.50 0.95
C VAL A 118 -14.34 -1.20 2.29
N VAL A 119 -13.32 -2.05 2.43
CA VAL A 119 -13.01 -2.77 3.68
C VAL A 119 -11.69 -2.28 4.25
#